data_AF-A0A8S1A4S7-F1
#
_entry.id   AF-A0A8S1A4S7-F1
#
_cell.length_a   1.000
_cell.length_b   1.000
_cell.length_c   1.000
_cell.angle_alpha   90.00
_cell.angle_beta   90.00
_cell.angle_gamma   90.00
#
_symmetry.space_group_name_H-M   'P 1'
#
loop_
_entity.id
_entity.type
_entity.pdbx_description
1 polymer ?
#
loop_
_entity_poly.entity_id
_entity_poly.type
_entity_poly.pdbx_seq_one_letter_code
_entity_poly.pdbx_strand_id
1 'polypeptide(L)'
;MGKAKRESSLEELRRHIHKFYIPLARQFIVLFPEGGFLHKRREISHRFAEKNNLPKLEYVSLPRAGAMKVIMEEIGPTTNHGAGSSKEDNAKKENNLSQNNSKTSMQVKVGDSIEWVLDVTIAYPNRIPLHLVDVVCGIRPPCTTHLHYRLYPSSEVPTDNEGMTQWLYDRFIEKDKMLEEFYATGKFPPQVGPANSSTKQNKHSIKELQIKQVLLCTRLCMINA
;
A
#
# COMPACT_ATOMS: atom_id res chain seq x y z
N MET A 1 -25.93 1.88 -4.12
CA MET A 1 -25.00 2.25 -5.22
C MET A 1 -23.50 2.12 -4.92
N GLY A 2 -23.02 2.13 -3.67
CA GLY A 2 -21.56 2.16 -3.41
C GLY A 2 -20.79 0.84 -3.56
N LYS A 3 -21.41 -0.35 -3.44
CA LYS A 3 -20.69 -1.65 -3.51
C LYS A 3 -20.28 -2.01 -4.94
N ALA A 4 -21.21 -1.95 -5.89
CA ALA A 4 -20.96 -2.24 -7.30
C ALA A 4 -19.87 -1.33 -7.91
N LYS A 5 -19.88 -0.02 -7.57
CA LYS A 5 -18.84 0.91 -8.03
C LYS A 5 -17.45 0.54 -7.50
N ARG A 6 -17.35 0.02 -6.27
CA ARG A 6 -16.07 -0.42 -5.69
C ARG A 6 -15.51 -1.64 -6.42
N GLU A 7 -16.37 -2.63 -6.67
CA GLU A 7 -15.99 -3.87 -7.36
C GLU A 7 -15.54 -3.58 -8.79
N SER A 8 -16.27 -2.69 -9.48
CA SER A 8 -15.88 -2.18 -10.80
C SER A 8 -14.51 -1.47 -10.78
N SER A 9 -14.23 -0.63 -9.77
CA SER A 9 -12.94 0.05 -9.64
C SER A 9 -11.78 -0.92 -9.35
N LEU A 10 -12.01 -2.00 -8.61
CA LEU A 10 -10.98 -3.02 -8.36
C LEU A 10 -10.67 -3.81 -9.64
N GLU A 11 -11.68 -4.11 -10.44
CA GLU A 11 -11.48 -4.77 -11.73
C GLU A 11 -10.79 -3.84 -12.74
N GLU A 12 -11.07 -2.54 -12.68
CA GLU A 12 -10.32 -1.54 -13.45
C GLU A 12 -8.86 -1.45 -13.05
N LEU A 13 -8.56 -1.53 -11.75
CA LEU A 13 -7.19 -1.59 -11.24
C LEU A 13 -6.45 -2.81 -11.78
N ARG A 14 -7.05 -4.01 -11.68
CA ARG A 14 -6.48 -5.26 -12.22
C ARG A 14 -6.15 -5.11 -13.71
N ARG A 15 -7.10 -4.61 -14.50
CA ARG A 15 -6.89 -4.38 -15.93
C ARG A 15 -5.78 -3.37 -16.21
N HIS A 16 -5.68 -2.31 -15.42
CA HIS A 16 -4.63 -1.30 -15.58
C HIS A 16 -3.24 -1.89 -15.29
N ILE A 17 -3.12 -2.76 -14.29
CA ILE A 17 -1.87 -3.44 -13.95
C ILE A 17 -1.36 -4.25 -15.15
N HIS A 18 -2.22 -5.11 -15.71
CA HIS A 18 -1.85 -5.96 -16.86
C HIS A 18 -1.64 -5.19 -18.15
N LYS A 19 -2.47 -4.17 -18.43
CA LYS A 19 -2.42 -3.44 -19.70
C LYS A 19 -1.30 -2.41 -19.76
N PHE A 20 -0.97 -1.78 -18.63
CA PHE A 20 -0.06 -0.64 -18.63
C PHE A 20 1.07 -0.76 -17.61
N TYR A 21 0.83 -1.27 -16.40
CA TYR A 21 1.87 -1.29 -15.37
C TYR A 21 3.01 -2.27 -15.72
N ILE A 22 2.67 -3.54 -15.94
CA ILE A 22 3.63 -4.61 -16.24
C ILE A 22 4.32 -4.35 -17.59
N PRO A 23 3.60 -4.08 -18.71
CA PRO A 23 4.26 -3.91 -20.01
C PRO A 23 5.19 -2.69 -20.08
N LEU A 24 4.94 -1.66 -19.27
CA LEU A 24 5.78 -0.46 -19.20
C LEU A 24 6.87 -0.57 -18.13
N ALA A 25 7.04 -1.74 -17.48
CA ALA A 25 8.02 -1.99 -16.43
C ALA A 25 8.05 -0.88 -15.36
N ARG A 26 6.86 -0.42 -14.94
CA ARG A 26 6.75 0.66 -13.95
C ARG A 26 7.25 0.17 -12.60
N GLN A 27 8.10 0.97 -11.96
CA GLN A 27 8.71 0.60 -10.69
C GLN A 27 7.87 1.00 -9.46
N PHE A 28 6.86 1.87 -9.63
CA PHE A 28 6.14 2.46 -8.50
C PHE A 28 4.63 2.41 -8.68
N ILE A 29 3.95 2.01 -7.61
CA ILE A 29 2.52 2.24 -7.41
C ILE A 29 2.37 3.13 -6.19
N VAL A 30 1.45 4.08 -6.26
CA VAL A 30 1.05 4.89 -5.12
C VAL A 30 -0.36 4.52 -4.72
N LEU A 31 -0.57 4.17 -3.46
CA LEU A 31 -1.88 3.78 -2.94
C LEU A 31 -2.27 4.64 -1.74
N PHE A 32 -3.55 5.05 -1.72
CA PHE A 32 -4.20 5.74 -0.61
C PHE A 32 -5.27 4.84 -0.01
N PRO A 33 -4.91 3.93 0.92
CA PRO A 33 -5.84 2.93 1.42
C PRO A 33 -6.96 3.56 2.28
N GLU A 34 -6.72 4.73 2.90
CA GLU A 34 -7.79 5.55 3.48
C GLU A 34 -8.86 5.90 2.44
N GLY A 35 -8.44 6.21 1.21
CA GLY A 35 -9.22 6.82 0.15
C GLY A 35 -9.14 8.35 0.18
N GLY A 36 -10.28 9.01 -0.04
CA GLY A 36 -10.36 10.47 -0.06
C GLY A 36 -10.11 11.15 1.29
N PHE A 37 -10.26 12.47 1.32
CA PHE A 37 -9.88 13.32 2.47
C PHE A 37 -10.43 12.87 3.84
N LEU A 38 -9.56 12.91 4.85
CA LEU A 38 -9.87 12.56 6.25
C LEU A 38 -11.12 13.26 6.77
N HIS A 39 -11.27 14.57 6.55
CA HIS A 39 -12.44 15.32 7.04
C HIS A 39 -13.77 14.78 6.49
N LYS A 40 -13.77 14.21 5.27
CA LYS A 40 -14.97 13.59 4.67
C LYS A 40 -15.19 12.15 5.15
N ARG A 41 -14.15 11.51 5.68
CA ARG A 41 -14.13 10.07 5.98
C ARG A 41 -14.14 9.75 7.47
N ARG A 42 -13.76 10.69 8.33
CA ARG A 42 -13.61 10.48 9.78
C ARG A 42 -14.89 9.94 10.40
N GLU A 43 -16.02 10.61 10.20
CA GLU A 43 -17.29 10.18 10.78
C GLU A 43 -17.71 8.78 10.31
N ILE A 44 -17.57 8.50 9.01
CA ILE A 44 -17.88 7.18 8.45
C ILE A 44 -16.92 6.11 9.00
N SER A 45 -15.65 6.47 9.17
CA SER A 45 -14.63 5.61 9.77
C SER A 45 -14.95 5.30 11.24
N HIS A 46 -15.37 6.29 12.02
CA HIS A 46 -15.76 6.11 13.42
C HIS A 46 -16.99 5.20 13.55
N ARG A 47 -18.03 5.42 12.75
CA ARG A 47 -19.22 4.53 12.72
C ARG A 47 -18.84 3.09 12.34
N PHE A 48 -17.91 2.94 11.39
CA PHE A 48 -17.40 1.62 11.03
C PHE A 48 -16.59 1.01 12.18
N ALA A 49 -15.77 1.80 12.87
CA ALA A 49 -14.97 1.35 14.00
C ALA A 49 -15.86 0.84 15.15
N GLU A 50 -16.87 1.62 15.53
CA GLU A 50 -17.86 1.24 16.56
C GLU A 50 -18.57 -0.07 16.22
N LYS A 51 -19.02 -0.23 14.96
CA LYS A 51 -19.73 -1.43 14.52
C LYS A 51 -18.86 -2.69 14.57
N ASN A 52 -17.55 -2.56 14.39
CA ASN A 52 -16.62 -3.69 14.33
C ASN A 52 -15.71 -3.79 15.56
N ASN A 53 -16.00 -3.06 16.64
CA ASN A 53 -15.19 -3.00 17.86
C ASN A 53 -13.71 -2.64 17.63
N LEU A 54 -13.46 -1.71 16.69
CA LEU A 54 -12.13 -1.18 16.39
C LEU A 54 -11.91 0.17 17.09
N PRO A 55 -10.65 0.57 17.34
CA PRO A 55 -10.36 1.88 17.90
C PRO A 55 -10.79 3.01 16.97
N LYS A 56 -11.30 4.10 17.55
CA LYS A 56 -11.56 5.34 16.82
C LYS A 56 -10.24 6.07 16.63
N LEU A 57 -9.93 6.40 15.38
CA LEU A 57 -8.70 7.09 14.99
C LEU A 57 -9.02 8.56 14.69
N GLU A 58 -8.18 9.49 15.14
CA GLU A 58 -8.42 10.93 15.02
C GLU A 58 -7.64 11.61 13.90
N TYR A 59 -6.41 11.15 13.67
CA TYR A 59 -5.45 11.71 12.73
C TYR A 59 -5.43 10.99 11.39
N VAL A 60 -5.93 9.76 11.36
CA VAL A 60 -6.08 8.93 10.16
C VAL A 60 -7.48 8.29 10.12
N SER A 61 -7.88 7.77 8.96
CA SER A 61 -9.09 6.95 8.83
C SER A 61 -8.75 5.48 8.58
N LEU A 62 -9.65 4.59 9.00
CA LEU A 62 -9.44 3.15 8.84
C LEU A 62 -9.29 2.81 7.34
N PRO A 63 -8.21 2.08 6.99
CA PRO A 63 -7.89 1.78 5.60
C PRO A 63 -8.84 0.77 4.99
N ARG A 64 -8.92 0.77 3.67
CA ARG A 64 -9.56 -0.26 2.86
C ARG A 64 -8.49 -1.19 2.30
N ALA A 65 -8.66 -2.49 2.47
CA ALA A 65 -7.69 -3.49 2.00
C ALA A 65 -7.82 -3.84 0.51
N GLY A 66 -8.97 -3.58 -0.13
CA GLY A 66 -9.29 -4.14 -1.45
C GLY A 66 -8.28 -3.83 -2.56
N ALA A 67 -7.78 -2.59 -2.66
CA ALA A 67 -6.81 -2.24 -3.69
C ALA A 67 -5.42 -2.85 -3.41
N MET A 68 -4.99 -2.87 -2.14
CA MET A 68 -3.74 -3.52 -1.75
C MET A 68 -3.79 -5.02 -2.03
N LYS A 69 -4.93 -5.65 -1.78
CA LYS A 69 -5.19 -7.05 -2.11
C LYS A 69 -4.99 -7.33 -3.60
N VAL A 70 -5.65 -6.58 -4.48
CA VAL A 70 -5.49 -6.74 -5.92
C VAL A 70 -4.02 -6.57 -6.32
N ILE A 71 -3.33 -5.56 -5.78
CA ILE A 71 -1.92 -5.35 -6.10
C ILE A 71 -1.06 -6.55 -5.67
N MET A 72 -1.23 -7.05 -4.45
CA MET A 72 -0.45 -8.19 -3.95
C MET A 72 -0.81 -9.51 -4.66
N GLU A 73 -2.05 -9.68 -5.09
CA GLU A 73 -2.48 -10.84 -5.90
C GLU A 73 -1.86 -10.83 -7.30
N GLU A 74 -1.83 -9.67 -7.96
CA GLU A 74 -1.38 -9.59 -9.36
C GLU A 74 0.15 -9.48 -9.50
N ILE A 75 0.80 -8.74 -8.59
CA ILE A 75 2.22 -8.38 -8.68
C ILE A 75 2.92 -8.41 -7.30
N GLY A 76 2.39 -9.15 -6.34
CA GLY A 76 3.08 -9.41 -5.08
C GLY A 76 4.28 -10.36 -5.25
N PRO A 77 5.02 -10.64 -4.16
CA PRO A 77 6.11 -11.60 -4.19
C PRO A 77 5.57 -12.97 -4.58
N THR A 78 6.18 -13.59 -5.59
CA THR A 78 5.80 -14.94 -6.03
C THR A 78 6.15 -15.93 -4.93
N THR A 79 5.15 -16.36 -4.15
CA THR A 79 5.26 -17.62 -3.44
C THR A 79 5.40 -18.69 -4.52
N ASN A 80 6.57 -19.29 -4.65
CA ASN A 80 6.75 -20.47 -5.48
C ASN A 80 5.61 -21.47 -5.15
N HIS A 81 4.61 -21.60 -6.03
CA HIS A 81 3.65 -22.70 -6.02
C HIS A 81 4.38 -23.97 -6.46
N GLY A 82 5.31 -24.40 -5.61
CA GLY A 82 6.23 -25.51 -5.80
C GLY A 82 6.64 -26.08 -4.44
N ALA A 83 5.66 -26.35 -3.58
CA ALA A 83 5.82 -27.23 -2.42
C ALA A 83 4.66 -28.24 -2.46
N GLY A 84 5.01 -29.48 -2.78
CA GLY A 84 4.09 -30.53 -3.18
C GLY A 84 3.18 -31.06 -2.07
N SER A 85 1.98 -31.46 -2.46
CA SER A 85 1.29 -32.60 -1.85
C SER A 85 1.46 -33.80 -2.78
N SER A 86 2.61 -34.46 -2.71
CA SER A 86 2.77 -35.82 -3.24
C SER A 86 1.94 -36.77 -2.37
N LYS A 87 0.72 -37.07 -2.80
CA LYS A 87 0.12 -38.37 -2.56
C LYS A 87 0.30 -39.17 -3.83
N GLU A 88 1.23 -40.11 -3.76
CA GLU A 88 1.34 -41.24 -4.67
C GLU A 88 0.01 -41.98 -4.67
N ASP A 89 -0.53 -42.26 -5.87
CA ASP A 89 -1.19 -43.53 -6.14
C ASP A 89 -1.12 -43.81 -7.65
N ASN A 90 -0.57 -44.97 -7.97
CA ASN A 90 -0.32 -45.52 -9.30
C ASN A 90 -1.64 -45.92 -10.01
N ALA A 91 -1.86 -45.47 -11.25
CA ALA A 91 -2.48 -46.31 -12.29
C ALA A 91 -2.33 -45.71 -13.70
N LYS A 92 -1.81 -46.55 -14.60
CA LYS A 92 -1.62 -46.38 -16.05
C LYS A 92 -2.92 -46.07 -16.80
N LYS A 93 -2.87 -45.14 -17.78
CA LYS A 93 -3.29 -45.40 -19.18
C LYS A 93 -2.92 -44.26 -20.14
N GLU A 94 -2.30 -44.63 -21.25
CA GLU A 94 -2.01 -43.81 -22.43
C GLU A 94 -3.30 -43.47 -23.21
N ASN A 95 -3.39 -42.24 -23.73
CA ASN A 95 -3.64 -41.96 -25.16
C ASN A 95 -3.69 -40.45 -25.44
N ASN A 96 -3.03 -40.07 -26.53
CA ASN A 96 -2.91 -38.71 -27.05
C ASN A 96 -4.25 -38.14 -27.53
N LEU A 97 -4.56 -36.90 -27.14
CA LEU A 97 -5.27 -35.98 -28.01
C LEU A 97 -4.78 -34.54 -27.76
N SER A 98 -4.28 -33.96 -28.85
CA SER A 98 -3.83 -32.58 -28.96
C SER A 98 -4.89 -31.58 -28.50
N GLN A 99 -4.55 -30.79 -27.48
CA GLN A 99 -5.07 -29.44 -27.34
C GLN A 99 -3.91 -28.52 -26.97
N ASN A 100 -3.39 -27.85 -28.01
CA ASN A 100 -2.50 -26.72 -27.89
C ASN A 100 -3.28 -25.57 -27.22
N ASN A 101 -3.42 -25.61 -25.90
CA ASN A 101 -3.59 -24.39 -25.13
C ASN A 101 -2.18 -23.95 -24.76
N SER A 102 -1.72 -22.92 -25.48
CA SER A 102 -0.58 -22.10 -25.14
C SER A 102 -0.72 -21.60 -23.70
N LYS A 103 -0.32 -22.42 -22.73
CA LYS A 103 0.17 -21.97 -21.45
C LYS A 103 1.48 -21.26 -21.76
N THR A 104 1.36 -19.99 -22.13
CA THR A 104 2.48 -19.07 -22.09
C THR A 104 2.92 -19.05 -20.63
N SER A 105 3.89 -19.89 -20.30
CA SER A 105 4.72 -19.76 -19.12
C SER A 105 5.37 -18.39 -19.21
N MET A 106 4.68 -17.38 -18.67
CA MET A 106 5.30 -16.08 -18.44
C MET A 106 6.44 -16.32 -17.46
N GLN A 107 7.65 -16.41 -17.99
CA GLN A 107 8.87 -16.18 -17.22
C GLN A 107 8.73 -14.81 -16.58
N VAL A 108 8.49 -14.79 -15.27
CA VAL A 108 8.46 -13.56 -14.47
C VAL A 108 9.86 -12.95 -14.60
N LYS A 109 9.95 -11.83 -15.32
CA LYS A 109 11.21 -11.08 -15.44
C LYS A 109 11.46 -10.38 -14.11
N VAL A 110 12.74 -10.21 -13.76
CA VAL A 110 13.18 -9.31 -12.69
C VAL A 110 12.58 -7.92 -13.00
N GLY A 111 11.63 -7.47 -12.18
CA GLY A 111 10.84 -6.24 -12.41
C GLY A 111 9.32 -6.42 -12.45
N ASP A 112 8.81 -7.65 -12.46
CA ASP A 112 7.37 -7.93 -12.56
C ASP A 112 6.66 -8.00 -11.19
N SER A 113 7.41 -8.01 -10.08
CA SER A 113 6.85 -8.12 -8.72
C SER A 113 7.28 -6.96 -7.82
N ILE A 114 6.44 -6.67 -6.82
CA ILE A 114 6.69 -5.69 -5.78
C ILE A 114 7.52 -6.34 -4.68
N GLU A 115 8.70 -5.80 -4.43
CA GLU A 115 9.61 -6.26 -3.38
C GLU A 115 9.43 -5.54 -2.05
N TRP A 116 9.00 -4.27 -2.10
CA TRP A 116 8.94 -3.40 -0.91
C TRP A 116 7.65 -2.60 -0.85
N VAL A 117 7.15 -2.41 0.36
CA VAL A 117 6.08 -1.48 0.71
C VAL A 117 6.69 -0.34 1.53
N LEU A 118 6.74 0.85 0.95
CA LEU A 118 7.16 2.07 1.63
C LEU A 118 5.95 2.70 2.31
N ASP A 119 5.86 2.57 3.62
CA ASP A 119 4.83 3.19 4.44
C ASP A 119 5.24 4.62 4.81
N VAL A 120 4.47 5.63 4.39
CA VAL A 120 4.80 7.05 4.63
C VAL A 120 3.72 7.76 5.41
N THR A 121 4.14 8.48 6.44
CA THR A 121 3.34 9.36 7.30
C THR A 121 3.84 10.78 7.21
N ILE A 122 2.91 11.70 6.93
CA ILE A 122 3.22 13.13 6.76
C ILE A 122 2.46 13.92 7.81
N ALA A 123 3.20 14.61 8.67
CA ALA A 123 2.62 15.57 9.60
C ALA A 123 2.68 16.97 8.98
N TYR A 124 1.54 17.64 9.02
CA TYR A 124 1.36 18.97 8.44
C TYR A 124 1.23 20.01 9.55
N PRO A 125 1.74 21.24 9.34
CA PRO A 125 1.57 22.31 10.32
C PRO A 125 0.08 22.56 10.57
N ASN A 126 -0.28 22.80 11.84
CA ASN A 126 -1.66 23.03 12.29
C ASN A 126 -2.66 21.92 11.91
N ARG A 127 -2.18 20.71 11.56
CA ARG A 127 -2.99 19.56 11.11
C ARG A 127 -3.72 19.80 9.78
N ILE A 128 -3.37 20.86 9.04
CA ILE A 128 -4.00 21.24 7.79
C ILE A 128 -3.23 20.58 6.63
N PRO A 129 -3.81 19.59 5.93
CA PRO A 129 -3.18 19.05 4.72
C PRO A 129 -2.97 20.14 3.68
N LEU A 130 -1.90 19.99 2.90
CA LEU A 130 -1.72 20.79 1.70
C LEU A 130 -2.79 20.44 0.66
N HIS A 131 -3.39 21.46 0.04
CA HIS A 131 -4.24 21.27 -1.12
C HIS A 131 -3.38 20.89 -2.34
N LEU A 132 -3.91 20.00 -3.18
CA LEU A 132 -3.16 19.52 -4.36
C LEU A 132 -2.78 20.66 -5.31
N VAL A 133 -3.70 21.60 -5.52
CA VAL A 133 -3.46 22.78 -6.38
C VAL A 133 -2.29 23.59 -5.82
N ASP A 134 -2.23 23.82 -4.51
CA ASP A 134 -1.12 24.56 -3.88
C ASP A 134 0.22 23.81 -3.98
N VAL A 135 0.18 22.47 -4.00
CA VAL A 135 1.37 21.64 -4.20
C VAL A 135 1.84 21.71 -5.66
N VAL A 136 0.92 21.60 -6.63
CA VAL A 136 1.25 21.56 -8.06
C VAL A 136 1.63 22.94 -8.59
N CYS A 137 0.90 23.99 -8.20
CA CYS A 137 1.14 25.35 -8.66
C CYS A 137 2.21 26.08 -7.86
N GLY A 138 2.64 25.54 -6.70
CA GLY A 138 3.63 26.17 -5.82
C GLY A 138 3.15 27.48 -5.17
N ILE A 139 1.84 27.76 -5.21
CA ILE A 139 1.26 29.00 -4.68
C ILE A 139 0.93 28.80 -3.21
N ARG A 140 1.97 28.81 -2.35
CA ARG A 140 1.78 28.86 -0.90
C ARG A 140 3.00 29.43 -0.17
N PRO A 141 2.81 29.99 1.03
CA PRO A 141 3.92 30.31 1.91
C PRO A 141 4.76 29.05 2.23
N PRO A 142 6.07 29.21 2.49
CA PRO A 142 6.91 28.13 3.00
C PRO A 142 6.28 27.52 4.25
N CYS A 143 6.19 26.19 4.29
CA CYS A 143 5.63 25.46 5.42
C CYS A 143 6.53 24.26 5.75
N THR A 144 6.76 24.01 7.04
CA THR A 144 7.54 22.84 7.46
C THR A 144 6.63 21.63 7.57
N THR A 145 6.81 20.65 6.68
CA THR A 145 6.17 19.33 6.77
C THR A 145 7.17 18.31 7.28
N HIS A 146 6.73 17.42 8.15
CA HIS A 146 7.57 16.34 8.66
C HIS A 146 7.15 15.04 8.03
N LEU A 147 8.12 14.31 7.46
CA LEU A 147 7.90 13.03 6.81
C LEU A 147 8.58 11.95 7.63
N HIS A 148 7.82 10.92 7.96
CA HIS A 148 8.30 9.67 8.52
C HIS A 148 7.96 8.55 7.55
N TYR A 149 8.93 7.69 7.26
CA TYR A 149 8.72 6.51 6.44
C TYR A 149 9.27 5.23 7.09
N ARG A 150 8.67 4.10 6.73
CA ARG A 150 9.09 2.74 7.09
C ARG A 150 9.09 1.88 5.83
N LEU A 151 10.01 0.92 5.75
CA LEU A 151 10.10 -0.01 4.63
C LEU A 151 9.79 -1.41 5.13
N TYR A 152 8.85 -2.08 4.47
CA TYR A 152 8.48 -3.46 4.72
C TYR A 152 8.77 -4.28 3.47
N PRO A 153 9.50 -5.41 3.58
CA PRO A 153 9.51 -6.41 2.52
C PRO A 153 8.08 -6.82 2.18
N SER A 154 7.75 -6.98 0.90
CA SER A 154 6.42 -7.40 0.49
C SER A 154 6.04 -8.78 1.02
N SER A 155 7.02 -9.62 1.32
CA SER A 155 6.85 -10.91 1.99
C SER A 155 6.32 -10.81 3.43
N GLU A 156 6.43 -9.65 4.08
CA GLU A 156 5.85 -9.41 5.41
C GLU A 156 4.36 -9.02 5.35
N VAL A 157 3.84 -8.71 4.16
CA VAL A 157 2.42 -8.43 3.98
C VAL A 157 1.68 -9.74 3.85
N PRO A 158 0.69 -10.03 4.72
CA PRO A 158 -0.09 -11.25 4.62
C PRO A 158 -0.84 -11.34 3.29
N THR A 159 -0.91 -12.54 2.72
CA THR A 159 -1.62 -12.80 1.47
C THR A 159 -3.11 -13.05 1.69
N ASP A 160 -3.50 -13.48 2.88
CA ASP A 160 -4.90 -13.72 3.23
C ASP A 160 -5.63 -12.41 3.53
N ASN A 161 -6.95 -12.41 3.31
CA ASN A 161 -7.75 -11.19 3.36
C ASN A 161 -7.84 -10.59 4.78
N GLU A 162 -7.92 -11.45 5.80
CA GLU A 162 -8.08 -11.04 7.18
C GLU A 162 -6.76 -10.51 7.74
N GLY A 163 -5.67 -11.26 7.54
CA GLY A 163 -4.31 -10.89 7.91
C GLY A 163 -3.86 -9.59 7.24
N MET A 164 -4.14 -9.39 5.96
CA MET A 164 -3.79 -8.13 5.29
C MET A 164 -4.59 -6.94 5.82
N THR A 165 -5.88 -7.16 6.10
CA THR A 165 -6.74 -6.12 6.69
C THR A 165 -6.23 -5.76 8.09
N GLN A 166 -5.89 -6.75 8.89
CA GLN A 166 -5.34 -6.54 10.23
C GLN A 166 -3.98 -5.85 10.18
N TRP A 167 -3.07 -6.30 9.32
CA TRP A 167 -1.77 -5.68 9.11
C TRP A 167 -1.92 -4.19 8.74
N LEU A 168 -2.86 -3.88 7.84
CA LEU A 168 -3.19 -2.50 7.51
C LEU A 168 -3.76 -1.72 8.72
N TYR A 169 -4.66 -2.32 9.49
CA TYR A 169 -5.20 -1.67 10.70
C TYR A 169 -4.10 -1.34 11.71
N ASP A 170 -3.21 -2.28 11.99
CA ASP A 170 -2.11 -2.09 12.93
C ASP A 170 -1.22 -0.92 12.49
N ARG A 171 -0.84 -0.85 11.20
CA ARG A 171 -0.06 0.27 10.67
C ARG A 171 -0.78 1.60 10.82
N PHE A 172 -2.10 1.64 10.67
CA PHE A 172 -2.88 2.87 10.80
C PHE A 172 -3.10 3.29 12.25
N ILE A 173 -3.28 2.35 13.17
CA ILE A 173 -3.33 2.61 14.61
C ILE A 173 -1.99 3.19 15.09
N GLU A 174 -0.88 2.60 14.66
CA GLU A 174 0.47 3.11 14.96
C GLU A 174 0.68 4.53 14.45
N LYS A 175 0.21 4.83 13.24
CA LYS A 175 0.28 6.18 12.66
C LYS A 175 -0.55 7.19 13.44
N ASP A 176 -1.74 6.81 13.89
CA ASP A 176 -2.61 7.69 14.66
C ASP A 176 -1.90 8.14 15.94
N LYS A 177 -1.36 7.17 16.70
CA LYS A 177 -0.60 7.42 17.93
C LYS A 177 0.67 8.24 17.65
N MET A 178 1.38 7.91 16.59
CA MET A 178 2.59 8.62 16.18
C MET A 178 2.32 10.07 15.79
N LEU A 179 1.20 10.34 15.11
CA LEU A 179 0.77 11.69 14.78
C LEU A 179 0.32 12.43 16.05
N GLU A 180 -0.37 11.76 16.97
CA GLU A 180 -0.71 12.31 18.28
C GLU A 180 0.54 12.78 19.04
N GLU A 181 1.54 11.92 19.18
CA GLU A 181 2.82 12.23 19.80
C GLU A 181 3.55 13.37 19.07
N PHE A 182 3.56 13.34 17.74
CA PHE A 182 4.16 14.41 16.94
C PHE A 182 3.47 15.76 17.20
N TYR A 183 2.14 15.80 17.23
CA TYR A 183 1.42 17.05 17.48
C TYR A 183 1.49 17.51 18.93
N ALA A 184 1.81 16.63 19.88
CA ALA A 184 2.06 16.98 21.27
C ALA A 184 3.51 17.48 21.51
N THR A 185 4.50 16.88 20.84
CA THR A 185 5.93 17.08 21.16
C THR A 185 6.73 17.81 20.06
N GLY A 186 6.19 17.87 18.84
CA GLY A 186 6.87 18.39 17.66
C GLY A 186 7.88 17.42 17.03
N LYS A 187 7.98 16.16 17.50
CA LYS A 187 8.93 15.16 17.01
C LYS A 187 8.23 13.82 16.80
N PHE A 188 8.63 13.10 15.76
CA PHE A 188 8.22 11.70 15.60
C PHE A 188 8.97 10.81 16.60
N PRO A 189 8.35 9.72 17.08
CA PRO A 189 9.04 8.75 17.92
C PRO A 189 10.25 8.15 17.20
N PRO A 190 11.34 7.85 17.92
CA PRO A 190 12.49 7.15 17.34
C PRO A 190 12.06 5.77 16.83
N GLN A 191 12.58 5.39 15.67
CA GLN A 191 12.33 4.07 15.07
C GLN A 191 12.86 2.97 15.99
N VAL A 192 11.99 2.09 16.46
CA VAL A 192 12.39 0.88 17.19
C VAL A 192 12.59 -0.24 16.16
N GLY A 193 13.78 -0.33 15.59
CA GLY A 193 14.20 -1.44 14.71
C GLY A 193 15.41 -2.17 15.32
N PRO A 194 15.63 -3.46 14.99
CA PRO A 194 16.80 -4.19 15.48
C PRO A 194 18.09 -3.51 14.97
N ALA A 195 19.10 -3.46 15.85
CA ALA A 195 20.23 -2.54 15.88
C ALA A 195 21.26 -2.58 14.70
N ASN A 196 20.93 -3.16 13.55
CA ASN A 196 21.90 -3.42 12.47
C ASN A 196 21.60 -2.69 11.14
N SER A 197 20.95 -1.52 11.18
CA SER A 197 20.90 -0.64 10.01
C SER A 197 21.45 0.74 10.36
N SER A 198 22.59 1.08 9.76
CA SER A 198 23.27 2.37 9.88
C SER A 198 22.29 3.51 9.54
N THR A 199 21.74 4.15 10.56
CA THR A 199 20.68 5.14 10.43
C THR A 199 21.30 6.53 10.30
N LYS A 200 21.39 7.06 9.07
CA LYS A 200 21.61 8.50 8.87
C LYS A 200 20.28 9.21 9.09
N GLN A 201 20.15 9.95 10.19
CA GLN A 201 19.13 11.01 10.32
C GLN A 201 19.47 12.12 9.33
N ASN A 202 19.21 11.91 8.04
CA ASN A 202 19.40 12.96 7.06
C ASN A 202 18.14 13.81 6.99
N LYS A 203 18.25 15.06 7.43
CA LYS A 203 17.42 16.18 6.94
C LYS A 203 17.67 16.34 5.44
N HIS A 204 17.14 15.44 4.61
CA HIS A 204 17.20 15.65 3.17
C HIS A 204 16.10 16.63 2.77
N SER A 205 16.52 17.81 2.32
CA SER A 205 15.73 18.59 1.37
C SER A 205 15.40 17.67 0.19
N ILE A 206 14.12 17.57 -0.15
CA ILE A 206 13.56 16.71 -1.20
C ILE A 206 14.24 17.05 -2.54
N LYS A 207 15.38 16.44 -2.85
CA LYS A 207 15.99 16.52 -4.18
C LYS A 207 16.53 15.19 -4.69
N GLU A 208 16.86 14.22 -3.85
CA GLU A 208 17.35 12.91 -4.32
C GLU A 208 16.89 11.78 -3.42
N LEU A 209 15.71 11.24 -3.70
CA LEU A 209 15.34 9.89 -3.27
C LEU A 209 15.05 9.09 -4.53
N GLN A 210 16.08 8.46 -5.09
CA GLN A 210 15.93 7.34 -6.02
C GLN A 210 15.59 6.07 -5.22
N ILE A 211 14.51 6.11 -4.43
CA ILE A 211 13.93 4.88 -3.91
C ILE A 211 13.28 4.19 -5.09
N LYS A 212 13.55 2.91 -5.32
CA LYS A 212 12.79 2.01 -6.18
C LYS A 212 11.72 1.30 -5.33
N GLN A 213 10.49 1.19 -5.86
CA GLN A 213 9.30 0.55 -5.28
C GLN A 213 8.37 1.31 -4.32
N VAL A 214 7.13 0.78 -4.30
CA VAL A 214 5.78 1.28 -3.92
C VAL A 214 5.72 2.25 -2.75
N LEU A 215 5.14 3.43 -2.99
CA LEU A 215 4.83 4.45 -1.98
C LEU A 215 3.39 4.24 -1.47
N LEU A 216 3.24 3.60 -0.31
CA LEU A 216 2.01 3.65 0.47
C LEU A 216 1.96 5.01 1.20
N CYS A 217 1.38 6.01 0.54
CA CYS A 217 1.35 7.36 1.07
C CYS A 217 0.10 7.58 1.93
N THR A 218 0.26 8.02 3.18
CA THR A 218 -0.87 8.51 4.01
C THR A 218 -1.13 10.01 3.91
N ARG A 219 -1.02 10.57 2.69
CA ARG A 219 -1.67 11.79 2.19
C ARG A 219 -0.90 12.28 0.97
N LEU A 220 -1.42 12.01 -0.21
CA LEU A 220 -1.19 12.79 -1.41
C LEU A 220 -2.45 12.61 -2.27
N CYS A 221 -2.97 13.70 -2.79
CA CYS A 221 -4.23 13.68 -3.52
C CYS A 221 -3.96 13.15 -4.93
N MET A 222 -4.65 12.09 -5.35
CA MET A 222 -4.86 11.79 -6.76
C MET A 222 -6.36 11.78 -7.03
N ILE A 223 -6.84 12.74 -7.80
CA ILE A 223 -8.04 12.61 -8.63
C ILE A 223 -7.63 13.06 -10.01
N ASN A 224 -7.75 12.13 -10.96
CA ASN A 224 -7.66 12.35 -12.39
C ASN A 224 -8.53 13.54 -12.83
N ALA A 225 -7.99 14.37 -13.72
CA ALA A 225 -8.81 14.99 -14.75
C ALA A 225 -9.10 13.92 -15.83
#